data_AF-A0A841JCX5-F1
#
_entry.id   AF-A0A841JCX5-F1
#
_cell.length_a   1.000
_cell.length_b   1.000
_cell.length_c   1.000
_cell.angle_alpha   90.00
_cell.angle_beta   90.00
_cell.angle_gamma   90.00
#
_symmetry.space_group_name_H-M   'P 1'
#
loop_
_entity.id
_entity.type
_entity.pdbx_description
1 polymer ?
#
loop_
_entity_poly.entity_id
_entity_poly.type
_entity_poly.pdbx_seq_one_letter_code
_entity_poly.pdbx_strand_id
1 'polypeptide(L)'
;MKTLCVCLVIVLTTALFCRQAVAQDMSIATSEIVNNQILQTNLQIQINQQIQNNLDIQRNIMMLMLDDSNNINLKYNYLVTMKDNAQLVVHSKIYADTARHKTYLLFVDKKYSRKDTNRNRKIYVSQTLSIARKMGSGSSDKDWDKGMATDSCWMFKAISGNINAYAAFSEDGLGLTPPPLMAIQKGDGPIIKLSASNLKPMVEQDAGALKNIQKKNYYRAIEKYNHDAEKSAKK
;
A
#
# COMPACT_ATOMS: atom_id res chain seq x y z
N MET A 1 23.71 -76.95 -25.30
CA MET A 1 24.18 -76.02 -24.25
C MET A 1 24.41 -74.58 -24.76
N LYS A 2 25.01 -74.34 -25.93
CA LYS A 2 25.31 -72.97 -26.40
C LYS A 2 24.08 -72.07 -26.65
N THR A 3 22.96 -72.62 -27.14
CA THR A 3 21.75 -71.84 -27.45
C THR A 3 20.96 -71.38 -26.21
N LEU A 4 20.97 -72.17 -25.12
CA LEU A 4 20.31 -71.80 -23.87
C LEU A 4 21.02 -70.63 -23.15
N CYS A 5 22.36 -70.57 -23.22
CA CYS A 5 23.12 -69.46 -22.64
C CYS A 5 22.83 -68.12 -23.32
N VAL A 6 22.66 -68.10 -24.65
CA VAL A 6 22.42 -66.85 -25.40
C VAL A 6 21.05 -66.26 -25.06
N CYS A 7 20.00 -67.10 -24.97
CA CYS A 7 18.68 -66.63 -24.55
C CYS A 7 18.66 -66.12 -23.10
N LEU A 8 19.34 -66.80 -22.16
CA LEU A 8 19.41 -66.36 -20.77
C LEU A 8 20.11 -65.00 -20.62
N VAL A 9 21.21 -64.79 -21.36
CA VAL A 9 21.97 -63.53 -21.33
C VAL A 9 21.16 -62.38 -21.93
N ILE A 10 20.42 -62.59 -23.02
CA ILE A 10 19.57 -61.56 -23.63
C ILE A 10 18.41 -61.18 -22.69
N VAL A 11 17.78 -62.15 -22.02
CA VAL A 11 16.69 -61.88 -21.07
C VAL A 11 17.20 -61.13 -19.83
N LEU A 12 18.38 -61.52 -19.31
CA LEU A 12 18.98 -60.84 -18.16
C LEU A 12 19.43 -59.41 -18.49
N THR A 13 20.02 -59.16 -19.66
CA THR A 13 20.47 -57.81 -20.04
C THR A 13 19.28 -56.89 -20.33
N THR A 14 18.27 -57.35 -21.07
CA THR A 14 17.06 -56.55 -21.34
C THR A 14 16.28 -56.21 -20.08
N ALA A 15 16.16 -57.13 -19.11
CA ALA A 15 15.54 -56.85 -17.82
C ALA A 15 16.34 -55.83 -16.98
N LEU A 16 17.68 -55.85 -17.06
CA LEU A 16 18.55 -54.89 -16.37
C LEU A 16 18.44 -53.49 -16.97
N PHE A 17 18.42 -53.38 -18.30
CA PHE A 17 18.24 -52.11 -19.01
C PHE A 17 16.85 -51.50 -18.77
N CYS A 18 15.79 -52.32 -18.76
CA CYS A 18 14.44 -51.84 -18.43
C CYS A 18 14.36 -51.33 -16.99
N ARG A 19 15.03 -51.99 -16.02
CA ARG A 19 15.07 -51.53 -14.63
C ARG A 19 15.87 -50.22 -14.46
N GLN A 20 16.96 -50.05 -15.19
CA GLN A 20 17.73 -48.80 -15.16
C GLN A 20 16.97 -47.63 -15.78
N ALA A 21 16.29 -47.84 -16.92
CA ALA A 21 15.46 -46.80 -17.55
C ALA A 21 14.33 -46.33 -16.63
N VAL A 22 13.59 -47.28 -16.02
CA VAL A 22 12.50 -46.96 -15.07
C VAL A 22 13.02 -46.23 -13.83
N ALA A 23 14.21 -46.58 -13.33
CA ALA A 23 14.84 -45.88 -12.20
C ALA A 23 15.29 -44.45 -12.56
N GLN A 24 15.80 -44.23 -13.78
CA GLN A 24 16.16 -42.90 -14.28
C GLN A 24 14.93 -42.02 -14.47
N ASP A 25 13.86 -42.53 -15.09
CA ASP A 25 12.62 -41.78 -15.30
C ASP A 25 11.96 -41.39 -13.97
N MET A 26 11.98 -42.29 -12.98
CA MET A 26 11.48 -42.02 -11.64
C MET A 26 12.33 -40.98 -10.90
N SER A 27 13.66 -41.02 -11.06
CA SER A 27 14.58 -40.00 -10.53
C SER A 27 14.31 -38.62 -11.12
N ILE A 28 14.13 -38.52 -12.44
CA ILE A 28 13.81 -37.26 -13.13
C ILE A 28 12.46 -36.72 -12.65
N ALA A 29 11.42 -37.55 -12.62
CA ALA A 29 10.09 -37.16 -12.14
C ALA A 29 10.11 -36.68 -10.68
N THR A 30 10.85 -37.34 -9.80
CA THR A 30 11.00 -36.89 -8.40
C THR A 30 11.75 -35.56 -8.30
N SER A 31 12.77 -35.34 -9.14
CA SER A 31 13.52 -34.08 -9.18
C SER A 31 12.64 -32.89 -9.64
N GLU A 32 11.77 -33.11 -10.62
CA GLU A 32 10.83 -32.10 -11.12
C GLU A 32 9.76 -31.75 -10.07
N ILE A 33 9.23 -32.75 -9.36
CA ILE A 33 8.25 -32.54 -8.28
C ILE A 33 8.88 -31.70 -7.16
N VAL A 34 10.11 -32.02 -6.75
CA VAL A 34 10.83 -31.28 -5.71
C VAL A 34 11.12 -29.84 -6.17
N ASN A 35 11.57 -29.64 -7.42
CA ASN A 35 11.82 -28.31 -7.96
C ASN A 35 10.56 -27.45 -8.03
N ASN A 36 9.43 -28.02 -8.45
CA ASN A 36 8.14 -27.32 -8.46
C ASN A 36 7.66 -26.98 -7.05
N GLN A 37 7.83 -27.87 -6.07
CA GLN A 37 7.51 -27.58 -4.66
C GLN A 37 8.37 -26.46 -4.09
N ILE A 38 9.68 -26.45 -4.39
CA ILE A 38 10.60 -25.38 -3.99
C ILE A 38 10.18 -24.04 -4.61
N LEU A 39 9.82 -24.03 -5.90
CA LEU A 39 9.37 -22.82 -6.59
C LEU A 39 8.09 -22.25 -5.96
N GLN A 40 7.09 -23.10 -5.69
CA GLN A 40 5.84 -22.70 -5.04
C GLN A 40 6.10 -22.16 -3.62
N THR A 41 6.99 -22.80 -2.88
CA THR A 41 7.37 -22.36 -1.52
C THR A 41 8.06 -21.00 -1.55
N ASN A 42 8.99 -20.80 -2.49
CA ASN A 42 9.70 -19.52 -2.64
C ASN A 42 8.75 -18.39 -3.06
N LEU A 43 7.80 -18.66 -3.95
CA LEU A 43 6.75 -17.70 -4.32
C LEU A 43 5.89 -17.33 -3.11
N GLN A 44 5.48 -18.31 -2.32
CA GLN A 44 4.68 -18.06 -1.12
C GLN A 44 5.45 -17.26 -0.07
N ILE A 45 6.74 -17.56 0.14
CA ILE A 45 7.61 -16.79 1.04
C ILE A 45 7.72 -15.34 0.57
N GLN A 46 7.90 -15.11 -0.73
CA GLN A 46 7.96 -13.75 -1.29
C GLN A 46 6.63 -13.01 -1.10
N ILE A 47 5.50 -13.66 -1.34
CA ILE A 47 4.16 -13.10 -1.11
C ILE A 47 3.98 -12.74 0.37
N ASN A 48 4.33 -13.64 1.29
CA ASN A 48 4.21 -13.43 2.72
C ASN A 48 5.10 -12.29 3.21
N GLN A 49 6.36 -12.23 2.74
CA GLN A 49 7.27 -11.13 3.03
C GLN A 49 6.72 -9.80 2.50
N GLN A 50 6.14 -9.78 1.30
CA GLN A 50 5.52 -8.59 0.73
C GLN A 50 4.30 -8.12 1.55
N ILE A 51 3.47 -9.05 2.01
CA ILE A 51 2.33 -8.75 2.89
C ILE A 51 2.82 -8.14 4.21
N GLN A 52 3.84 -8.72 4.85
CA GLN A 52 4.38 -8.19 6.10
C GLN A 52 4.96 -6.78 5.94
N ASN A 53 5.80 -6.54 4.92
CA ASN A 53 6.33 -5.20 4.64
C ASN A 53 5.21 -4.16 4.39
N ASN A 54 4.10 -4.57 3.77
CA ASN A 54 2.95 -3.70 3.50
C ASN A 54 2.07 -3.44 4.74
N LEU A 55 2.13 -4.33 5.75
CA LEU A 55 1.49 -4.14 7.05
C LEU A 55 2.36 -3.27 7.95
N ASP A 56 3.68 -3.37 7.83
CA ASP A 56 4.63 -2.56 8.61
C ASP A 56 4.51 -1.07 8.31
N ILE A 57 4.33 -0.67 7.04
CA ILE A 57 4.10 0.75 6.69
C ILE A 57 2.79 1.27 7.31
N GLN A 58 1.72 0.47 7.25
CA GLN A 58 0.43 0.87 7.85
C GLN A 58 0.49 0.91 9.37
N ARG A 59 1.20 -0.04 10.01
CA ARG A 59 1.45 -0.03 11.45
C ARG A 59 2.30 1.16 11.86
N ASN A 60 3.34 1.50 11.10
CA ASN A 60 4.21 2.63 11.40
C ASN A 60 3.44 3.95 11.29
N ILE A 61 2.56 4.11 10.30
CA ILE A 61 1.68 5.30 10.21
C ILE A 61 0.68 5.32 11.37
N MET A 62 0.07 4.18 11.72
CA MET A 62 -0.83 4.11 12.86
C MET A 62 -0.12 4.42 14.18
N MET A 63 1.14 3.99 14.34
CA MET A 63 2.00 4.37 15.46
C MET A 63 2.28 5.88 15.48
N LEU A 64 2.58 6.49 14.33
CA LEU A 64 2.76 7.95 14.19
C LEU A 64 1.48 8.73 14.56
N MET A 65 0.29 8.17 14.29
CA MET A 65 -0.99 8.78 14.69
C MET A 65 -1.25 8.71 16.19
N LEU A 66 -0.70 7.70 16.87
CA LEU A 66 -0.89 7.43 18.30
C LEU A 66 0.15 8.13 19.19
N ASP A 67 1.24 8.61 18.60
CA ASP A 67 2.32 9.25 19.34
C ASP A 67 2.01 10.72 19.62
N ASP A 68 1.52 10.99 20.84
CA ASP A 68 1.25 12.33 21.34
C ASP A 68 2.52 13.15 21.64
N SER A 69 3.70 12.50 21.67
CA SER A 69 4.97 13.14 22.00
C SER A 69 5.69 13.74 20.79
N ASN A 70 5.34 13.27 19.58
CA ASN A 70 5.93 13.75 18.34
C ASN A 70 5.07 14.86 17.72
N ASN A 71 5.69 15.99 17.33
CA ASN A 71 5.09 17.14 16.65
C ASN A 71 4.55 16.84 15.23
N ILE A 72 4.14 15.60 14.96
CA ILE A 72 3.80 15.06 13.63
C ILE A 72 2.29 15.05 13.40
N ASN A 73 1.47 15.12 14.45
CA ASN A 73 0.00 15.12 14.31
C ASN A 73 -0.59 16.34 15.01
N LEU A 74 -0.36 17.50 14.39
CA LEU A 74 -0.76 18.78 14.95
C LEU A 74 -2.29 19.00 14.86
N LYS A 75 -2.78 19.91 15.70
CA LYS A 75 -4.18 20.32 15.68
C LYS A 75 -4.38 21.39 14.62
N TYR A 76 -5.33 21.17 13.73
CA TYR A 76 -5.71 22.12 12.68
C TYR A 76 -7.20 22.38 12.69
N ASN A 77 -7.60 23.44 11.99
CA ASN A 77 -8.99 23.66 11.62
C ASN A 77 -9.30 22.87 10.36
N TYR A 78 -10.15 21.87 10.50
CA TYR A 78 -10.67 21.08 9.40
C TYR A 78 -12.10 21.49 9.07
N LEU A 79 -12.38 21.77 7.81
CA LEU A 79 -13.74 21.80 7.28
C LEU A 79 -14.12 20.37 6.90
N VAL A 80 -15.11 19.81 7.57
CA VAL A 80 -15.58 18.44 7.36
C VAL A 80 -16.94 18.50 6.68
N THR A 81 -17.08 17.82 5.55
CA THR A 81 -18.38 17.62 4.91
C THR A 81 -18.89 16.24 5.27
N MET A 82 -20.01 16.19 5.98
CA MET A 82 -20.68 14.99 6.44
C MET A 82 -21.44 14.31 5.29
N LYS A 83 -21.84 13.04 5.45
CA LYS A 83 -22.61 12.29 4.44
C LYS A 83 -24.00 12.85 4.14
N ASP A 84 -24.57 13.61 5.08
CA ASP A 84 -25.81 14.37 4.91
C ASP A 84 -25.57 15.78 4.32
N ASN A 85 -24.35 16.05 3.82
CA ASN A 85 -23.86 17.34 3.33
C ASN A 85 -23.74 18.44 4.38
N ALA A 86 -23.98 18.16 5.67
CA ALA A 86 -23.71 19.14 6.73
C ALA A 86 -22.20 19.46 6.76
N GLN A 87 -21.87 20.73 6.99
CA GLN A 87 -20.48 21.17 7.12
C GLN A 87 -20.16 21.60 8.54
N LEU A 88 -19.01 21.15 9.05
CA LEU A 88 -18.54 21.42 10.40
C LEU A 88 -17.08 21.87 10.36
N VAL A 89 -16.75 22.94 11.10
CA VAL A 89 -15.36 23.29 11.38
C VAL A 89 -14.93 22.62 12.67
N VAL A 90 -13.91 21.79 12.59
CA VAL A 90 -13.43 20.95 13.69
C VAL A 90 -11.96 21.28 13.96
N HIS A 91 -11.67 21.82 15.14
CA HIS A 91 -10.30 22.05 15.58
C HIS A 91 -9.75 20.81 16.29
N SER A 92 -8.99 19.97 15.59
CA SER A 92 -8.52 18.68 16.10
C SER A 92 -7.26 18.20 15.41
N LYS A 93 -6.69 17.11 15.94
CA LYS A 93 -5.73 16.26 15.21
C LYS A 93 -6.47 15.03 14.68
N ILE A 94 -5.86 14.27 13.77
CA ILE A 94 -6.47 13.03 13.26
C ILE A 94 -6.07 11.87 14.19
N TYR A 95 -7.02 11.35 14.95
CA TYR A 95 -6.77 10.24 15.88
C TYR A 95 -6.98 8.89 15.18
N ALA A 96 -6.22 7.89 15.61
CA ALA A 96 -6.46 6.49 15.26
C ALA A 96 -7.31 5.79 16.33
N ASP A 97 -8.32 5.05 15.91
CA ASP A 97 -9.07 4.09 16.73
C ASP A 97 -8.61 2.69 16.33
N THR A 98 -7.70 2.11 17.13
CA THR A 98 -7.06 0.82 16.84
C THR A 98 -8.03 -0.36 16.91
N ALA A 99 -9.05 -0.28 17.75
CA ALA A 99 -10.08 -1.32 17.87
C ALA A 99 -11.01 -1.33 16.65
N ARG A 100 -11.29 -0.16 16.07
CA ARG A 100 -12.17 -0.03 14.89
C ARG A 100 -11.42 0.03 13.56
N HIS A 101 -10.09 0.09 13.59
CA HIS A 101 -9.23 0.32 12.43
C HIS A 101 -9.67 1.53 11.59
N LYS A 102 -10.04 2.64 12.27
CA LYS A 102 -10.57 3.85 11.64
C LYS A 102 -9.95 5.11 12.23
N THR A 103 -9.86 6.17 11.45
CA THR A 103 -9.51 7.50 11.97
C THR A 103 -10.74 8.30 12.40
N TYR A 104 -10.55 9.21 13.36
CA TYR A 104 -11.56 10.15 13.80
C TYR A 104 -10.99 11.52 14.15
N LEU A 105 -11.85 12.54 14.09
CA LEU A 105 -11.60 13.85 14.68
C LEU A 105 -12.35 13.95 15.99
N LEU A 106 -11.75 14.61 16.98
CA LEU A 106 -12.44 14.96 18.22
C LEU A 106 -13.11 16.33 18.04
N PHE A 107 -14.43 16.35 17.97
CA PHE A 107 -15.25 17.55 17.95
C PHE A 107 -15.64 17.95 19.37
N VAL A 108 -15.34 19.20 19.74
CA VAL A 108 -15.64 19.75 21.06
C VAL A 108 -16.73 20.80 20.92
N ASP A 109 -17.97 20.41 21.24
CA ASP A 109 -19.12 21.31 21.20
C ASP A 109 -19.16 22.19 22.44
N LYS A 110 -18.72 23.44 22.28
CA LYS A 110 -18.63 24.42 23.36
C LYS A 110 -20.00 24.89 23.90
N LYS A 111 -21.12 24.49 23.28
CA LYS A 111 -22.47 24.74 23.83
C LYS A 111 -22.70 23.95 25.12
N TYR A 112 -22.07 22.80 25.26
CA TYR A 112 -22.17 21.97 26.46
C TYR A 112 -21.08 22.32 27.48
N SER A 113 -21.40 22.14 28.76
CA SER A 113 -20.45 22.36 29.86
C SER A 113 -19.28 21.36 29.80
N ARG A 114 -18.14 21.70 30.41
CA ARG A 114 -16.96 20.82 30.44
C ARG A 114 -17.20 19.44 31.07
N LYS A 115 -18.23 19.31 31.92
CA LYS A 115 -18.59 18.07 32.61
C LYS A 115 -19.61 17.24 31.82
N ASP A 116 -20.22 17.80 30.78
CA ASP A 116 -21.23 17.12 29.97
C ASP A 116 -20.56 16.10 29.06
N THR A 117 -21.04 14.86 29.10
CA THR A 117 -20.53 13.76 28.28
C THR A 117 -20.77 13.99 26.78
N ASN A 118 -21.74 14.82 26.41
CA ASN A 118 -22.05 15.16 25.01
C ASN A 118 -21.13 16.22 24.42
N ARG A 119 -20.30 16.89 25.24
CA ARG A 119 -19.38 17.94 24.79
C ARG A 119 -18.35 17.41 23.80
N ASN A 120 -17.84 16.20 24.02
CA ASN A 120 -16.77 15.61 23.23
C ASN A 120 -17.34 14.50 22.35
N ARG A 121 -17.36 14.72 21.04
CA ARG A 121 -17.92 13.78 20.06
C ARG A 121 -16.83 13.34 19.09
N LYS A 122 -16.76 12.05 18.79
CA LYS A 122 -15.90 11.52 17.74
C LYS A 122 -16.63 11.63 16.40
N ILE A 123 -15.98 12.25 15.42
CA ILE A 123 -16.41 12.24 14.02
C ILE A 123 -15.51 11.24 13.29
N TYR A 124 -16.05 10.09 12.92
CA TYR A 124 -15.31 9.07 12.19
C TYR A 124 -15.32 9.35 10.70
N VAL A 125 -14.25 8.96 10.00
CA VAL A 125 -14.13 9.04 8.54
C VAL A 125 -15.37 8.51 7.80
N SER A 126 -15.93 7.39 8.27
CA SER A 126 -17.08 6.74 7.63
C SER A 126 -18.39 7.54 7.69
N GLN A 127 -18.42 8.63 8.47
CA GLN A 127 -19.55 9.57 8.57
C GLN A 127 -19.40 10.77 7.64
N THR A 128 -18.27 10.88 6.94
CA THR A 128 -17.88 12.04 6.14
C THR A 128 -17.78 11.70 4.65
N LEU A 129 -17.94 12.69 3.80
CA LEU A 129 -17.63 12.65 2.37
C LEU A 129 -16.21 13.15 2.10
N SER A 130 -15.84 14.24 2.76
CA SER A 130 -14.57 14.91 2.55
C SER A 130 -14.12 15.68 3.80
N ILE A 131 -12.85 16.04 3.78
CA ILE A 131 -12.19 16.88 4.78
C ILE A 131 -11.35 17.91 4.05
N ALA A 132 -11.17 19.10 4.62
CA ALA A 132 -10.20 20.05 4.12
C ALA A 132 -9.48 20.74 5.28
N ARG A 133 -8.14 20.79 5.25
CA ARG A 133 -7.34 21.53 6.23
C ARG A 133 -7.19 22.98 5.80
N LYS A 134 -7.41 23.92 6.71
CA LYS A 134 -7.06 25.33 6.48
C LYS A 134 -5.53 25.53 6.52
N MET A 135 -4.96 25.99 5.42
CA MET A 135 -3.52 26.23 5.19
C MET A 135 -3.06 27.65 5.56
N GLY A 136 -3.93 28.65 5.39
CA GLY A 136 -3.61 30.06 5.56
C GLY A 136 -4.70 30.83 6.31
N SER A 137 -4.55 32.15 6.44
CA SER A 137 -5.57 33.00 7.05
C SER A 137 -6.70 33.37 6.08
N GLY A 138 -6.48 33.21 4.78
CA GLY A 138 -7.43 33.53 3.71
C GLY A 138 -8.71 32.69 3.72
N SER A 139 -9.60 33.03 2.79
CA SER A 139 -10.89 32.36 2.57
C SER A 139 -11.04 31.82 1.15
N SER A 140 -9.96 31.82 0.36
CA SER A 140 -9.99 31.29 -1.00
C SER A 140 -9.92 29.77 -0.98
N ASP A 141 -10.41 29.13 -2.05
CA ASP A 141 -10.34 27.67 -2.22
C ASP A 141 -8.90 27.12 -2.18
N LYS A 142 -7.93 27.99 -2.45
CA LYS A 142 -6.48 27.73 -2.44
C LYS A 142 -5.93 27.63 -1.01
N ASP A 143 -6.65 28.17 -0.03
CA ASP A 143 -6.28 28.15 1.39
C ASP A 143 -6.69 26.84 2.07
N TRP A 144 -7.18 25.88 1.30
CA TRP A 144 -7.68 24.60 1.79
C TRP A 144 -6.96 23.44 1.12
N ASP A 145 -6.26 22.64 1.91
CA ASP A 145 -5.75 21.35 1.46
C ASP A 145 -6.84 20.29 1.59
N LYS A 146 -7.30 19.78 0.45
CA LYS A 146 -8.50 18.94 0.34
C LYS A 146 -8.13 17.47 0.45
N GLY A 147 -8.85 16.76 1.31
CA GLY A 147 -8.80 15.33 1.47
C GLY A 147 -10.15 14.66 1.23
N MET A 148 -10.10 13.38 0.88
CA MET A 148 -11.28 12.54 0.68
C MET A 148 -11.41 11.51 1.79
N ALA A 149 -12.65 11.16 2.13
CA ALA A 149 -12.93 10.07 3.07
C ALA A 149 -12.85 8.72 2.35
N THR A 150 -12.13 7.76 2.94
CA THR A 150 -12.18 6.35 2.54
C THR A 150 -12.93 5.50 3.56
N ASP A 151 -12.78 4.19 3.50
CA ASP A 151 -13.36 3.24 4.45
C ASP A 151 -12.76 3.39 5.87
N SER A 152 -11.49 3.78 5.96
CA SER A 152 -10.66 3.66 7.14
C SER A 152 -9.89 4.94 7.52
N CYS A 153 -9.61 5.83 6.56
CA CYS A 153 -8.92 7.10 6.84
C CYS A 153 -9.30 8.23 5.88
N TRP A 154 -8.95 9.46 6.24
CA TRP A 154 -8.90 10.53 5.25
C TRP A 154 -7.61 10.46 4.46
N MET A 155 -7.69 10.77 3.16
CA MET A 155 -6.55 10.79 2.24
C MET A 155 -6.39 12.18 1.63
N PHE A 156 -5.20 12.75 1.76
CA PHE A 156 -4.78 14.02 1.18
C PHE A 156 -3.86 13.76 0.00
N LYS A 157 -4.00 14.53 -1.09
CA LYS A 157 -3.20 14.31 -2.30
C LYS A 157 -1.81 14.95 -2.11
N ALA A 158 -0.77 14.12 -2.05
CA ALA A 158 0.62 14.56 -1.87
C ALA A 158 1.38 14.69 -3.19
N ILE A 159 1.05 13.90 -4.21
CA ILE A 159 1.61 14.02 -5.56
C ILE A 159 0.47 14.06 -6.57
N SER A 160 0.57 14.97 -7.54
CA SER A 160 -0.36 15.08 -8.66
C SER A 160 0.37 14.85 -9.99
N GLY A 161 -0.23 14.11 -10.91
CA GLY A 161 0.34 13.83 -12.23
C GLY A 161 -0.33 12.62 -12.89
N ASN A 162 0.37 11.95 -13.82
CA ASN A 162 -0.14 10.71 -14.43
C ASN A 162 -0.42 9.62 -13.39
N ILE A 163 0.36 9.60 -12.31
CA ILE A 163 0.08 8.86 -11.08
C ILE A 163 -0.10 9.88 -9.95
N ASN A 164 -1.30 9.93 -9.37
CA ASN A 164 -1.54 10.65 -8.12
C ASN A 164 -1.12 9.76 -6.94
N ALA A 165 -0.62 10.38 -5.87
CA ALA A 165 -0.29 9.70 -4.63
C ALA A 165 -0.88 10.42 -3.41
N TYR A 166 -1.27 9.65 -2.41
CA TYR A 166 -2.04 10.15 -1.27
C TYR A 166 -1.39 9.79 0.06
N ALA A 167 -1.46 10.70 1.03
CA ALA A 167 -1.00 10.54 2.39
C ALA A 167 -2.19 10.59 3.38
N ALA A 168 -1.99 10.07 4.58
CA ALA A 168 -2.98 10.14 5.67
C ALA A 168 -3.13 11.54 6.29
N PHE A 169 -2.12 12.39 6.09
CA PHE A 169 -2.01 13.71 6.68
C PHE A 169 -1.89 14.76 5.60
N SER A 170 -2.39 15.95 5.90
CA SER A 170 -2.28 17.13 5.04
C SER A 170 -0.92 17.83 5.16
N GLU A 171 -0.11 17.52 6.17
CA GLU A 171 1.16 18.22 6.41
C GLU A 171 2.23 17.97 5.33
N ASP A 172 2.59 19.06 4.65
CA ASP A 172 3.92 19.25 4.09
C ASP A 172 4.83 19.74 5.23
N GLY A 173 5.80 18.93 5.68
CA GLY A 173 6.79 19.41 6.66
C GLY A 173 6.79 18.74 8.04
N LEU A 174 6.24 17.54 8.17
CA LEU A 174 6.37 16.65 9.36
C LEU A 174 7.81 16.31 9.79
N GLY A 175 8.84 16.93 9.18
CA GLY A 175 10.20 16.39 9.11
C GLY A 175 10.29 15.09 8.28
N LEU A 176 9.14 14.50 7.94
CA LEU A 176 8.99 13.38 7.01
C LEU A 176 8.93 13.94 5.59
N THR A 177 10.09 14.32 5.08
CA THR A 177 10.25 14.66 3.66
C THR A 177 10.94 13.49 2.98
N PRO A 178 10.24 12.70 2.15
CA PRO A 178 8.87 12.88 1.68
C PRO A 178 7.78 12.34 2.64
N PRO A 179 6.51 12.81 2.50
CA PRO A 179 5.41 12.33 3.32
C PRO A 179 5.16 10.83 3.12
N PRO A 180 4.68 10.10 4.15
CA PRO A 180 4.38 8.69 4.04
C PRO A 180 3.15 8.47 3.14
N LEU A 181 3.40 8.03 1.91
CA LEU A 181 2.37 7.71 0.93
C LEU A 181 1.64 6.40 1.30
N MET A 182 0.32 6.39 1.18
CA MET A 182 -0.55 5.25 1.50
C MET A 182 -1.26 4.66 0.31
N ALA A 183 -1.60 5.49 -0.68
CA ALA A 183 -2.39 5.09 -1.83
C ALA A 183 -1.90 5.78 -3.10
N ILE A 184 -2.22 5.17 -4.23
CA ILE A 184 -1.88 5.64 -5.57
C ILE A 184 -3.08 5.50 -6.51
N GLN A 185 -3.12 6.33 -7.54
CA GLN A 185 -4.14 6.34 -8.56
C GLN A 185 -3.49 6.65 -9.91
N LYS A 186 -3.79 5.88 -10.95
CA LYS A 186 -3.35 6.17 -12.32
C LYS A 186 -4.46 6.94 -13.05
N GLY A 187 -4.18 8.16 -13.51
CA GLY A 187 -5.18 9.04 -14.11
C GLY A 187 -6.41 9.17 -13.19
N ASP A 188 -7.60 8.94 -13.76
CA ASP A 188 -8.88 8.93 -13.03
C ASP A 188 -9.34 7.53 -12.59
N GLY A 189 -8.42 6.56 -12.57
CA GLY A 189 -8.69 5.18 -12.18
C GLY A 189 -9.00 5.01 -10.68
N PRO A 190 -9.13 3.75 -10.20
CA PRO A 190 -9.37 3.49 -8.78
C PRO A 190 -8.15 3.89 -7.94
N ILE A 191 -8.43 4.43 -6.75
CA ILE A 191 -7.42 4.64 -5.72
C ILE A 191 -7.16 3.29 -5.05
N ILE A 192 -5.92 2.83 -5.12
CA ILE A 192 -5.50 1.54 -4.55
C ILE A 192 -4.34 1.73 -3.58
N LYS A 193 -4.16 0.76 -2.68
CA LYS A 193 -3.06 0.77 -1.71
C LYS A 193 -1.70 0.87 -2.42
N LEU A 194 -0.82 1.74 -1.93
CA LEU A 194 0.55 1.81 -2.40
C LEU A 194 1.30 0.53 -2.03
N SER A 195 1.83 -0.15 -3.04
CA SER A 195 2.74 -1.30 -2.89
C SER A 195 3.55 -1.46 -4.17
N ALA A 196 4.65 -2.20 -4.11
CA ALA A 196 5.45 -2.48 -5.30
C ALA A 196 4.63 -3.21 -6.39
N SER A 197 3.77 -4.17 -6.03
CA SER A 197 2.93 -4.89 -7.01
C SER A 197 1.90 -4.00 -7.69
N ASN A 198 1.37 -3.01 -6.99
CA ASN A 198 0.40 -2.08 -7.54
C ASN A 198 1.07 -0.96 -8.35
N LEU A 199 2.26 -0.51 -7.95
CA LEU A 199 2.97 0.60 -8.60
C LEU A 199 3.73 0.15 -9.87
N LYS A 200 4.36 -1.03 -9.87
CA LYS A 200 5.08 -1.57 -11.03
C LYS A 200 4.28 -1.53 -12.34
N PRO A 201 3.03 -2.06 -12.41
CA PRO A 201 2.26 -2.01 -13.65
C PRO A 201 1.86 -0.59 -14.06
N MET A 202 1.82 0.38 -13.14
CA MET A 202 1.47 1.77 -13.45
C MET A 202 2.61 2.56 -14.10
N VAL A 203 3.86 2.17 -13.86
CA VAL A 203 5.05 2.85 -14.42
C VAL A 203 5.58 2.19 -15.70
N GLU A 204 4.93 1.10 -16.15
CA GLU A 204 5.22 0.40 -17.40
C GLU A 204 6.73 0.05 -17.56
N GLN A 205 7.36 0.52 -18.64
CA GLN A 205 8.77 0.27 -18.96
C GLN A 205 9.70 1.42 -18.54
N ASP A 206 9.27 2.36 -17.70
CA ASP A 206 10.15 3.42 -17.19
C ASP A 206 11.25 2.81 -16.29
N ALA A 207 12.42 2.59 -16.89
CA ALA A 207 13.56 1.95 -16.23
C ALA A 207 14.01 2.70 -14.97
N GLY A 208 13.87 4.03 -14.94
CA GLY A 208 14.29 4.83 -13.81
C GLY A 208 13.27 4.82 -12.67
N ALA A 209 11.97 4.80 -12.97
CA ALA A 209 10.94 4.56 -11.97
C ALA A 209 11.07 3.13 -11.39
N LEU A 210 11.25 2.11 -12.23
CA LEU A 210 11.44 0.73 -11.81
C LEU A 210 12.66 0.56 -10.88
N LYS A 211 13.77 1.24 -11.16
CA LYS A 211 14.96 1.26 -10.28
C LYS A 211 14.65 1.84 -8.89
N ASN A 212 13.81 2.87 -8.81
CA ASN A 212 13.40 3.45 -7.53
C ASN A 212 12.44 2.53 -6.77
N ILE A 213 11.53 1.84 -7.46
CA ILE A 213 10.64 0.83 -6.86
C ILE A 213 11.45 -0.33 -6.24
N GLN A 214 12.49 -0.81 -6.93
CA GLN A 214 13.38 -1.86 -6.41
C GLN A 214 14.08 -1.44 -5.12
N LYS A 215 14.43 -0.15 -5.01
CA LYS A 215 15.01 0.46 -3.80
C LYS A 215 13.97 0.81 -2.73
N LYS A 216 12.70 0.42 -2.91
CA LYS A 216 11.55 0.80 -2.07
C LYS A 216 11.35 2.32 -1.93
N ASN A 217 11.90 3.11 -2.86
CA ASN A 217 11.74 4.56 -2.89
C ASN A 217 10.54 4.93 -3.78
N TYR A 218 9.33 4.63 -3.30
CA TYR A 218 8.11 4.79 -4.08
C TYR A 218 7.80 6.26 -4.40
N TYR A 219 8.08 7.17 -3.46
CA TYR A 219 7.89 8.60 -3.69
C TYR A 219 8.71 9.09 -4.89
N ARG A 220 10.03 8.79 -4.92
CA ARG A 220 10.89 9.17 -6.05
C ARG A 220 10.53 8.43 -7.34
N ALA A 221 10.04 7.21 -7.27
CA ALA A 221 9.57 6.49 -8.45
C ALA A 221 8.39 7.21 -9.12
N ILE A 222 7.41 7.66 -8.31
CA ILE A 222 6.21 8.34 -8.80
C ILE A 222 6.57 9.74 -9.34
N GLU A 223 7.36 10.53 -8.61
CA GLU A 223 7.83 11.84 -9.09
C GLU A 223 8.55 11.72 -10.43
N LYS A 224 9.47 10.77 -10.54
CA LYS A 224 10.25 10.57 -11.76
C LYS A 224 9.35 10.20 -12.94
N TYR A 225 8.45 9.24 -12.76
CA TYR A 225 7.53 8.82 -13.82
C TYR A 225 6.65 9.97 -14.31
N ASN A 226 6.06 10.74 -13.38
CA ASN A 226 5.21 11.87 -13.71
C ASN A 226 5.97 12.95 -14.50
N HIS A 227 7.18 13.29 -14.05
CA HIS A 227 8.03 14.27 -14.71
C HIS A 227 8.46 13.83 -16.12
N ASP A 228 8.84 12.55 -16.30
CA ASP A 228 9.28 12.04 -17.59
C ASP A 228 8.11 11.91 -18.59
N ALA A 229 6.91 11.57 -18.10
CA ALA A 229 5.69 11.58 -18.90
C ALA A 229 5.30 13.00 -19.34
N GLU A 230 5.39 13.99 -18.44
CA GLU A 230 5.15 15.40 -18.79
C GLU A 230 6.14 15.90 -19.85
N LYS A 231 7.43 15.54 -19.73
CA LYS A 231 8.45 15.87 -20.74
C LYS A 231 8.16 15.24 -22.09
N SER A 232 7.67 14.01 -22.10
CA SER A 232 7.33 13.30 -23.35
C SER A 232 6.09 13.90 -24.02
N ALA A 233 5.11 14.36 -23.25
CA ALA A 233 3.89 14.99 -23.80
C ALA A 233 4.11 16.40 -24.38
N LYS A 234 5.21 17.07 -24.02
CA LYS A 234 5.59 18.40 -24.53
C LYS A 234 6.45 18.36 -25.80
N LYS A 235 6.81 17.18 -26.29
CA LYS A 235 7.55 16.97 -27.54
C LYS A 235 6.60 16.58 -28.65
#